data_AF-F6U4B7-F1
#
_entry.id   AF-F6U4B7-F1
#
_cell.length_a   1.000
_cell.length_b   1.000
_cell.length_c   1.000
_cell.angle_alpha   90.00
_cell.angle_beta   90.00
_cell.angle_gamma   90.00
#
_symmetry.space_group_name_H-M   'P 1'
#
loop_
_entity.id
_entity.type
_entity.pdbx_description
1 polymer ?
#
loop_
_entity_poly.entity_id
_entity_poly.type
_entity_poly.pdbx_seq_one_letter_code
_entity_poly.pdbx_strand_id
1 'polypeptide(L)'
;MKKQFMRYKLIADQKVGRANKSEVLNDEMLQVEKHMEHVRVACQSTYKKLSQCLQTHSIGEYEKRIKRVSEHVLGQGMLDASKSLLSESDSNQTLGSSLRVCGEAQIGLAKEKAMYEMFVDEHVIAPLQTLVESEIPSIMKQRERLKKLVLDRDGAYQNWNKVHKSQFTPGANLQQITAKSEILKDEYDQAVIRMEQSKDQLVTDLFEFLAKEAGHGQRMSDFHAKQLDYHRRCVDLLEKMKPDMDSVQDNAVMKSAFGLSLSDHLRLTQREIASPIEACVLCLLEFGLKEEGLFRIGGGAAKLKKFRALADGGVLDFNDYDAQDDIHAVAGALKQYLRELPNPLLTHELHDEWIAASSISDNDAKLQQLWTVIDKLPAENKANLK
;
A
#
# COMPACT_ATOMS: atom_id res chain seq x y z
N MET A 1 -55.90 10.21 47.25
CA MET A 1 -56.17 8.75 47.16
C MET A 1 -56.89 8.31 45.87
N LYS A 2 -58.00 8.93 45.42
CA LYS A 2 -58.73 8.51 44.19
C LYS A 2 -57.89 8.47 42.89
N LYS A 3 -56.96 9.41 42.67
CA LYS A 3 -56.07 9.42 41.48
C LYS A 3 -55.05 8.28 41.47
N GLN A 4 -54.51 7.89 42.63
CA GLN A 4 -53.59 6.75 42.72
C GLN A 4 -54.35 5.43 42.55
N PHE A 5 -55.55 5.31 43.11
CA PHE A 5 -56.41 4.14 42.90
C PHE A 5 -56.82 3.96 41.43
N MET A 6 -57.16 5.04 40.72
CA MET A 6 -57.44 5.00 39.27
C MET A 6 -56.20 4.64 38.45
N ARG A 7 -55.00 5.08 38.84
CA ARG A 7 -53.74 4.70 38.19
C ARG A 7 -53.41 3.23 38.42
N TYR A 8 -53.60 2.72 39.63
CA TYR A 8 -53.45 1.30 39.95
C TYR A 8 -54.51 0.44 39.25
N LYS A 9 -55.76 0.92 39.13
CA LYS A 9 -56.81 0.26 38.35
C LYS A 9 -56.49 0.26 36.85
N LEU A 10 -55.95 1.35 36.30
CA LEU A 10 -55.51 1.40 34.89
C LEU A 10 -54.33 0.46 34.61
N ILE A 11 -53.38 0.35 35.55
CA ILE A 11 -52.25 -0.59 35.47
C ILE A 11 -52.72 -2.03 35.64
N ALA A 12 -53.69 -2.28 36.53
CA ALA A 12 -54.31 -3.58 36.71
C ALA A 12 -55.11 -3.97 35.46
N ASP A 13 -55.94 -3.09 34.90
CA ASP A 13 -56.71 -3.34 33.68
C ASP A 13 -55.79 -3.49 32.44
N GLN A 14 -54.64 -2.78 32.39
CA GLN A 14 -53.60 -3.01 31.37
C GLN A 14 -52.86 -4.36 31.52
N LYS A 15 -52.81 -4.93 32.73
CA LYS A 15 -52.13 -6.20 33.02
C LYS A 15 -53.07 -7.41 33.07
N VAL A 16 -54.36 -7.21 33.33
CA VAL A 16 -55.35 -8.28 33.56
C VAL A 16 -56.09 -8.69 32.29
N GLY A 17 -55.94 -7.93 31.19
CA GLY A 17 -56.49 -8.27 29.86
C GLY A 17 -55.46 -8.56 28.76
N ARG A 18 -54.15 -8.44 29.05
CA ARG A 18 -53.11 -8.87 28.11
C ARG A 18 -52.73 -10.28 28.48
N ALA A 19 -52.93 -11.22 27.56
CA ALA A 19 -52.23 -12.50 27.62
C ALA A 19 -50.76 -12.19 27.95
N ASN A 20 -50.29 -12.63 29.12
CA ASN A 20 -48.85 -12.74 29.33
C ASN A 20 -48.35 -13.49 28.10
N LYS A 21 -47.48 -12.88 27.28
CA LYS A 21 -46.88 -13.60 26.16
C LYS A 21 -46.26 -14.85 26.78
N SER A 22 -46.84 -15.99 26.50
CA SER A 22 -46.31 -17.26 26.97
C SER A 22 -44.96 -17.41 26.29
N GLU A 23 -43.88 -17.07 27.00
CA GLU A 23 -42.52 -17.23 26.50
C GLU A 23 -42.25 -18.73 26.40
N VAL A 24 -42.05 -19.22 25.17
CA VAL A 24 -41.89 -20.66 24.90
C VAL A 24 -40.43 -21.04 24.73
N LEU A 25 -39.55 -20.05 24.56
CA LEU A 25 -38.11 -20.25 24.57
C LEU A 25 -37.59 -20.25 26.01
N ASN A 26 -36.58 -21.08 26.27
CA ASN A 26 -35.88 -21.05 27.55
C ASN A 26 -34.89 -19.87 27.61
N ASP A 27 -34.36 -19.59 28.80
CA ASP A 27 -33.43 -18.48 29.01
C ASP A 27 -32.15 -18.59 28.16
N GLU A 28 -31.67 -19.80 27.90
CA GLU A 28 -30.51 -20.06 27.04
C GLU A 28 -30.77 -19.60 25.61
N MET A 29 -31.90 -19.98 25.00
CA MET A 29 -32.23 -19.58 23.63
C MET A 29 -32.42 -18.07 23.50
N LEU A 30 -33.01 -17.42 24.51
CA LEU A 30 -33.12 -15.95 24.55
C LEU A 30 -31.75 -15.26 24.61
N GLN A 31 -30.78 -15.86 25.31
CA GLN A 31 -29.39 -15.37 25.32
C GLN A 31 -28.73 -15.54 23.96
N VAL A 32 -28.94 -16.67 23.28
CA VAL A 32 -28.40 -16.91 21.93
C VAL A 32 -28.95 -15.91 20.92
N GLU A 33 -30.24 -15.58 20.98
CA GLU A 33 -30.83 -14.56 20.11
C GLU A 33 -30.23 -13.17 20.34
N LYS A 34 -29.99 -12.81 21.60
CA LYS A 34 -29.33 -11.53 21.95
C LYS A 34 -27.89 -11.50 21.43
N HIS A 35 -27.18 -12.61 21.59
CA HIS A 35 -25.81 -12.78 21.08
C HIS A 35 -25.77 -12.67 19.56
N MET A 36 -26.68 -13.34 18.85
CA MET A 36 -26.82 -13.27 17.39
C MET A 36 -26.98 -11.84 16.89
N GLU A 37 -27.76 -11.01 17.57
CA GLU A 37 -27.91 -9.59 17.19
C GLU A 37 -26.62 -8.79 17.40
N HIS A 38 -25.85 -9.05 18.46
CA HIS A 38 -24.54 -8.43 18.64
C HIS A 38 -23.56 -8.85 17.53
N VAL A 39 -23.51 -10.14 17.20
CA VAL A 39 -22.71 -10.66 16.10
C VAL A 39 -23.11 -10.00 14.78
N ARG A 40 -24.41 -9.86 14.51
CA ARG A 40 -24.93 -9.18 13.31
C ARG A 40 -24.37 -7.77 13.18
N VAL A 41 -24.45 -6.96 14.24
CA VAL A 41 -23.98 -5.56 14.25
C VAL A 41 -22.46 -5.50 14.09
N ALA A 42 -21.72 -6.36 14.80
CA ALA A 42 -20.26 -6.41 14.73
C ALA A 42 -19.77 -6.80 13.34
N CYS A 43 -20.31 -7.89 12.77
CA CYS A 43 -20.00 -8.33 11.41
C CYS A 43 -20.38 -7.27 10.38
N GLN A 44 -21.55 -6.63 10.54
CA GLN A 44 -22.01 -5.58 9.63
C GLN A 44 -21.06 -4.37 9.60
N SER A 45 -20.62 -3.90 10.77
CA SER A 45 -19.66 -2.81 10.82
C SER A 45 -18.32 -3.22 10.22
N THR A 46 -17.88 -4.46 10.47
CA THR A 46 -16.59 -4.98 10.04
C THR A 46 -16.52 -5.12 8.52
N TYR A 47 -17.44 -5.85 7.88
CA TYR A 47 -17.35 -6.07 6.43
C TYR A 47 -17.50 -4.77 5.65
N LYS A 48 -18.38 -3.84 6.09
CA LYS A 48 -18.55 -2.54 5.43
C LYS A 48 -17.29 -1.68 5.48
N LYS A 49 -16.61 -1.63 6.64
CA LYS A 49 -15.34 -0.90 6.78
C LYS A 49 -14.22 -1.58 6.01
N LEU A 50 -14.18 -2.90 6.00
CA LEU A 50 -13.18 -3.66 5.26
C LEU A 50 -13.34 -3.44 3.75
N SER A 51 -14.56 -3.47 3.22
CA SER A 51 -14.86 -3.11 1.82
C SER A 51 -14.34 -1.72 1.45
N GLN A 52 -14.44 -0.74 2.35
CA GLN A 52 -13.93 0.62 2.11
C GLN A 52 -12.40 0.70 2.09
N CYS A 53 -11.70 -0.26 2.69
CA CYS A 53 -10.25 -0.33 2.66
C CYS A 53 -9.70 -0.91 1.34
N LEU A 54 -10.54 -1.60 0.56
CA LEU A 54 -10.15 -2.22 -0.71
C LEU A 54 -10.39 -1.25 -1.86
N GLN A 55 -9.40 -1.07 -2.73
CA GLN A 55 -9.53 -0.21 -3.93
C GLN A 55 -10.37 -0.88 -5.02
N THR A 56 -10.39 -2.21 -5.05
CA THR A 56 -10.98 -3.00 -6.12
C THR A 56 -12.21 -3.80 -5.69
N HIS A 57 -12.84 -3.40 -4.58
CA HIS A 57 -14.04 -4.06 -4.05
C HIS A 57 -15.10 -4.28 -5.14
N SER A 58 -15.75 -5.44 -5.10
CA SER A 58 -16.84 -5.83 -6.02
C SER A 58 -16.45 -6.06 -7.49
N ILE A 59 -15.17 -6.28 -7.78
CA ILE A 59 -14.69 -6.62 -9.13
C ILE A 59 -14.33 -8.11 -9.17
N GLY A 60 -15.09 -8.96 -9.84
CA GLY A 60 -14.81 -10.42 -9.80
C GLY A 60 -13.52 -10.86 -10.50
N GLU A 61 -13.10 -10.15 -11.55
CA GLU A 61 -12.00 -10.59 -12.41
C GLU A 61 -10.66 -9.94 -12.01
N TYR A 62 -9.64 -10.79 -11.79
CA TYR A 62 -8.28 -10.38 -11.45
C TYR A 62 -7.70 -9.32 -12.42
N GLU A 63 -7.87 -9.53 -13.74
CA GLU A 63 -7.34 -8.64 -14.78
C GLU A 63 -7.96 -7.24 -14.75
N LYS A 64 -9.22 -7.12 -14.32
CA LYS A 64 -9.90 -5.83 -14.15
C LYS A 64 -9.48 -5.17 -12.84
N ARG A 65 -9.26 -5.97 -11.77
CA ARG A 65 -8.81 -5.47 -10.47
C ARG A 65 -7.45 -4.81 -10.58
N ILE A 66 -6.46 -5.52 -11.11
CA ILE A 66 -5.08 -5.03 -11.16
C ILE A 66 -5.00 -3.65 -11.83
N LYS A 67 -5.77 -3.42 -12.90
CA LYS A 67 -5.81 -2.14 -13.63
C LYS A 67 -6.36 -0.98 -12.82
N ARG A 68 -7.11 -1.23 -11.75
CA ARG A 68 -7.68 -0.21 -10.85
C ARG A 68 -6.86 0.00 -9.59
N VAL A 69 -5.89 -0.87 -9.31
CA VAL A 69 -4.96 -0.68 -8.20
C VAL A 69 -4.10 0.55 -8.50
N SER A 70 -3.99 1.47 -7.54
CA SER A 70 -3.24 2.72 -7.71
C SER A 70 -1.79 2.52 -8.15
N GLU A 71 -1.16 1.49 -7.61
CA GLU A 71 0.22 1.09 -7.89
C GLU A 71 0.37 0.66 -9.37
N HIS A 72 -0.66 0.04 -9.97
CA HIS A 72 -0.62 -0.31 -11.39
C HIS A 72 -0.67 0.94 -12.27
N VAL A 73 -1.57 1.88 -11.94
CA VAL A 73 -1.73 3.13 -12.69
C VAL A 73 -0.44 3.94 -12.64
N LEU A 74 0.18 4.05 -11.45
CA LEU A 74 1.47 4.70 -11.28
C LEU A 74 2.57 3.97 -12.06
N GLY A 75 2.68 2.65 -11.89
CA GLY A 75 3.70 1.84 -12.55
C GLY A 75 3.64 1.96 -14.07
N GLN A 76 2.44 1.90 -14.65
CA GLN A 76 2.25 2.06 -16.09
C GLN A 76 2.68 3.46 -16.56
N GLY A 77 2.30 4.51 -15.83
CA GLY A 77 2.73 5.88 -16.14
C GLY A 77 4.26 6.06 -16.09
N MET A 78 4.93 5.43 -15.12
CA MET A 78 6.40 5.46 -15.02
C MET A 78 7.08 4.72 -16.19
N LEU A 79 6.54 3.56 -16.58
CA LEU A 79 7.06 2.78 -17.71
C LEU A 79 6.89 3.52 -19.04
N ASP A 80 5.76 4.18 -19.24
CA ASP A 80 5.53 4.93 -20.48
C ASP A 80 6.41 6.18 -20.54
N ALA A 81 6.58 6.90 -19.42
CA ALA A 81 7.54 8.00 -19.31
C ALA A 81 8.99 7.52 -19.55
N SER A 82 9.36 6.36 -19.00
CA SER A 82 10.66 5.75 -19.23
C SER A 82 10.93 5.48 -20.72
N LYS A 83 9.95 4.91 -21.44
CA LYS A 83 10.07 4.67 -22.89
C LYS A 83 10.27 5.97 -23.68
N SER A 84 9.51 7.01 -23.33
CA SER A 84 9.63 8.32 -23.98
C SER A 84 10.99 8.97 -23.77
N LEU A 85 11.58 8.79 -22.58
CA LEU A 85 12.96 9.21 -22.35
C LEU A 85 13.89 8.34 -23.21
N LEU A 86 13.87 7.01 -23.03
CA LEU A 86 14.89 6.08 -23.56
C LEU A 86 14.91 5.92 -25.09
N SER A 87 13.92 6.47 -25.80
CA SER A 87 13.88 6.47 -27.27
C SER A 87 14.85 7.45 -27.94
N GLU A 88 15.38 8.43 -27.19
CA GLU A 88 16.39 9.36 -27.68
C GLU A 88 17.78 8.78 -27.41
N SER A 89 18.60 8.64 -28.46
CA SER A 89 19.89 7.92 -28.50
C SER A 89 21.01 8.52 -27.63
N ASP A 90 20.70 9.41 -26.70
CA ASP A 90 21.69 10.03 -25.83
C ASP A 90 21.93 9.24 -24.55
N SER A 91 23.22 9.02 -24.32
CA SER A 91 23.82 8.20 -23.28
C SER A 91 23.51 8.64 -21.84
N ASN A 92 22.65 9.63 -21.58
CA ASN A 92 22.43 10.25 -20.27
C ASN A 92 21.00 10.20 -19.73
N GLN A 93 20.49 8.98 -19.55
CA GLN A 93 19.11 8.78 -19.11
C GLN A 93 18.98 7.95 -17.84
N THR A 94 19.68 8.38 -16.79
CA THR A 94 19.49 7.84 -15.44
C THR A 94 18.01 7.88 -15.05
N LEU A 95 17.34 9.02 -15.25
CA LEU A 95 15.93 9.15 -14.92
C LEU A 95 15.05 8.15 -15.68
N GLY A 96 15.31 7.94 -16.98
CA GLY A 96 14.58 6.95 -17.78
C GLY A 96 14.75 5.53 -17.24
N SER A 97 15.98 5.17 -16.87
CA SER A 97 16.29 3.86 -16.27
C SER A 97 15.70 3.70 -14.86
N SER A 98 15.77 4.73 -14.02
CA SER A 98 15.17 4.73 -12.69
C SER A 98 13.65 4.60 -12.76
N LEU A 99 13.00 5.33 -13.68
CA LEU A 99 11.56 5.22 -13.91
C LEU A 99 11.17 3.83 -14.39
N ARG A 100 12.01 3.16 -15.19
CA ARG A 100 11.78 1.77 -15.63
C ARG A 100 11.74 0.83 -14.44
N VAL A 101 12.81 0.79 -13.64
CA VAL A 101 12.95 -0.12 -12.50
C VAL A 101 11.86 0.13 -11.46
N CYS A 102 11.61 1.40 -11.12
CA CYS A 102 10.53 1.76 -10.21
C CYS A 102 9.15 1.39 -10.77
N GLY A 103 8.92 1.59 -12.06
CA GLY A 103 7.67 1.22 -12.73
C GLY A 103 7.41 -0.29 -12.67
N GLU A 104 8.42 -1.11 -12.99
CA GLU A 104 8.37 -2.56 -12.88
C GLU A 104 8.05 -3.01 -11.44
N ALA A 105 8.68 -2.39 -10.45
CA ALA A 105 8.40 -2.65 -9.03
C ALA A 105 6.95 -2.33 -8.66
N GLN A 106 6.42 -1.17 -9.08
CA GLN A 106 5.04 -0.77 -8.82
C GLN A 106 4.02 -1.71 -9.48
N ILE A 107 4.27 -2.15 -10.72
CA ILE A 107 3.44 -3.18 -11.38
C ILE A 107 3.44 -4.48 -10.57
N GLY A 108 4.59 -4.88 -10.03
CA GLY A 108 4.73 -6.03 -9.14
C GLY A 108 3.88 -5.90 -7.87
N LEU A 109 4.01 -4.78 -7.15
CA LEU A 109 3.22 -4.48 -5.95
C LEU A 109 1.71 -4.48 -6.24
N ALA A 110 1.31 -3.99 -7.42
CA ALA A 110 -0.09 -3.98 -7.80
C ALA A 110 -0.69 -5.39 -7.96
N LYS A 111 0.09 -6.34 -8.48
CA LYS A 111 -0.31 -7.76 -8.58
C LYS A 111 -0.57 -8.34 -7.19
N GLU A 112 0.38 -8.13 -6.27
CA GLU A 112 0.28 -8.59 -4.89
C GLU A 112 -0.94 -8.02 -4.18
N LYS A 113 -1.20 -6.73 -4.37
CA LYS A 113 -2.37 -6.06 -3.80
C LYS A 113 -3.67 -6.59 -4.40
N ALA A 114 -3.74 -6.76 -5.72
CA ALA A 114 -4.93 -7.32 -6.37
C ALA A 114 -5.27 -8.72 -5.83
N MET A 115 -4.27 -9.60 -5.65
CA MET A 115 -4.46 -10.93 -5.07
C MET A 115 -4.92 -10.87 -3.61
N TYR A 116 -4.35 -9.96 -2.81
CA TYR A 116 -4.78 -9.74 -1.44
C TYR A 116 -6.24 -9.26 -1.37
N GLU A 117 -6.61 -8.23 -2.14
CA GLU A 117 -7.97 -7.69 -2.11
C GLU A 117 -9.01 -8.72 -2.61
N MET A 118 -8.68 -9.56 -3.59
CA MET A 118 -9.53 -10.69 -4.01
C MET A 118 -9.78 -11.66 -2.88
N PHE A 119 -8.71 -12.08 -2.19
CA PHE A 119 -8.84 -13.00 -1.06
C PHE A 119 -9.75 -12.43 0.02
N VAL A 120 -9.54 -11.16 0.39
CA VAL A 120 -10.35 -10.48 1.42
C VAL A 120 -11.81 -10.40 1.00
N ASP A 121 -12.09 -10.04 -0.26
CA ASP A 121 -13.46 -9.99 -0.78
C ASP A 121 -14.16 -11.35 -0.71
N GLU A 122 -13.50 -12.41 -1.19
CA GLU A 122 -14.12 -13.73 -1.35
C GLU A 122 -14.22 -14.51 -0.03
N HIS A 123 -13.18 -14.46 0.81
CA HIS A 123 -13.05 -15.35 1.96
C HIS A 123 -13.43 -14.67 3.28
N VAL A 124 -13.51 -13.34 3.30
CA VAL A 124 -13.79 -12.56 4.50
C VAL A 124 -15.08 -11.76 4.34
N ILE A 125 -15.14 -10.87 3.34
CA ILE A 125 -16.28 -9.96 3.18
C ILE A 125 -17.54 -10.71 2.74
N ALA A 126 -17.48 -11.50 1.66
CA ALA A 126 -18.66 -12.18 1.12
C ALA A 126 -19.35 -13.13 2.13
N PRO A 127 -18.62 -13.93 2.94
CA PRO A 127 -19.24 -14.74 3.99
C PRO A 127 -19.86 -13.92 5.12
N LEU A 128 -19.22 -12.83 5.55
CA LEU A 128 -19.79 -11.94 6.58
C LEU A 128 -21.03 -11.20 6.08
N GLN A 129 -21.01 -10.79 4.81
CA GLN A 129 -22.16 -10.18 4.15
C GLN A 129 -23.32 -11.17 4.06
N THR A 130 -23.06 -12.43 3.67
CA THR A 130 -24.07 -13.50 3.62
C THR A 130 -24.71 -13.76 4.98
N LEU A 131 -23.90 -13.81 6.04
CA LEU A 131 -24.38 -13.96 7.42
C LEU A 131 -25.35 -12.83 7.80
N VAL A 132 -24.96 -11.58 7.53
CA VAL A 132 -25.72 -10.39 7.93
C VAL A 132 -26.97 -10.15 7.08
N GLU A 133 -26.88 -10.40 5.77
CA GLU A 133 -27.93 -10.03 4.80
C GLU A 133 -28.90 -11.18 4.50
N SER A 134 -28.51 -12.43 4.74
CA SER A 134 -29.33 -13.61 4.44
C SER A 134 -29.60 -14.50 5.65
N GLU A 135 -28.56 -15.03 6.31
CA GLU A 135 -28.74 -16.06 7.36
C GLU A 135 -29.46 -15.51 8.59
N ILE A 136 -28.93 -14.44 9.22
CA ILE A 136 -29.53 -13.87 10.44
C ILE A 136 -30.97 -13.33 10.19
N PRO A 137 -31.25 -12.58 9.11
CA PRO A 137 -32.62 -12.19 8.78
C PRO A 137 -33.59 -13.36 8.61
N SER A 138 -33.14 -14.51 8.08
CA SER A 138 -33.96 -15.72 7.98
C SER A 138 -34.40 -16.23 9.36
N ILE A 139 -33.45 -16.34 10.30
CA ILE A 139 -33.71 -16.75 11.69
C ILE A 139 -34.66 -15.77 12.38
N MET A 140 -34.45 -14.46 12.19
CA MET A 140 -35.34 -13.42 12.73
C MET A 140 -36.78 -13.54 12.18
N LYS A 141 -36.95 -13.94 10.92
CA LYS A 141 -38.27 -14.19 10.32
C LYS A 141 -38.95 -15.41 10.92
N GLN A 142 -38.22 -16.50 11.21
CA GLN A 142 -38.76 -17.66 11.93
C GLN A 142 -39.15 -17.31 13.35
N ARG A 143 -38.37 -16.48 14.05
CA ARG A 143 -38.74 -15.95 15.37
C ARG A 143 -40.08 -15.22 15.33
N GLU A 144 -40.27 -14.36 14.34
CA GLU A 144 -41.53 -13.61 14.21
C GLU A 144 -42.71 -14.52 13.86
N ARG A 145 -42.48 -15.58 13.07
CA ARG A 145 -43.47 -16.64 12.82
C ARG A 145 -43.85 -17.37 14.11
N LEU A 146 -42.87 -17.74 14.94
CA LEU A 146 -43.12 -18.42 16.22
C LEU A 146 -44.00 -17.56 17.13
N LYS A 147 -43.71 -16.25 17.27
CA LYS A 147 -44.55 -15.33 18.06
C LYS A 147 -46.02 -15.33 17.62
N LYS A 148 -46.29 -15.41 16.32
CA LYS A 148 -47.67 -15.48 15.81
C LYS A 148 -48.34 -16.81 16.19
N LEU A 149 -47.65 -17.93 16.02
CA LEU A 149 -48.16 -19.26 16.38
C LEU A 149 -48.42 -19.41 17.89
N VAL A 150 -47.61 -18.75 18.72
CA VAL A 150 -47.84 -18.67 20.18
C VAL A 150 -49.15 -17.93 20.49
N LEU A 151 -49.41 -16.81 19.82
CA LEU A 151 -50.68 -16.08 19.96
C LEU A 151 -51.87 -16.89 19.46
N ASP A 152 -51.72 -17.59 18.33
CA ASP A 152 -52.78 -18.44 17.78
C ASP A 152 -53.12 -19.59 18.73
N ARG A 153 -52.11 -20.26 19.29
CA ARG A 153 -52.28 -21.30 20.31
C ARG A 153 -52.96 -20.75 21.57
N ASP A 154 -52.52 -19.59 22.08
CA ASP A 154 -53.10 -18.98 23.28
C ASP A 154 -54.57 -18.58 23.04
N GLY A 155 -54.89 -18.09 21.84
CA GLY A 155 -56.26 -17.81 21.41
C GLY A 155 -57.13 -19.07 21.32
N ALA A 156 -56.62 -20.15 20.70
CA ALA A 156 -57.31 -21.43 20.61
C ALA A 156 -57.58 -22.02 22.01
N TYR A 157 -56.60 -21.96 22.91
CA TYR A 157 -56.76 -22.38 24.30
C TYR A 157 -57.85 -21.59 25.03
N GLN A 158 -57.86 -20.26 24.89
CA GLN A 158 -58.89 -19.42 25.53
C GLN A 158 -60.29 -19.74 25.01
N ASN A 159 -60.44 -19.94 23.70
CA ASN A 159 -61.71 -20.30 23.06
C ASN A 159 -62.22 -21.66 23.54
N TRP A 160 -61.35 -22.67 23.54
CA TRP A 160 -61.67 -24.00 24.06
C TRP A 160 -62.04 -23.95 25.55
N ASN A 161 -61.20 -23.34 26.39
CA ASN A 161 -61.38 -23.30 27.84
C ASN A 161 -62.67 -22.56 28.23
N LYS A 162 -63.06 -21.51 27.50
CA LYS A 162 -64.32 -20.78 27.71
C LYS A 162 -65.54 -21.68 27.48
N VAL A 163 -65.55 -22.42 26.37
CA VAL A 163 -66.66 -23.35 26.03
C VAL A 163 -66.66 -24.56 26.96
N HIS A 164 -65.49 -25.10 27.27
CA HIS A 164 -65.34 -26.22 28.19
C HIS A 164 -65.87 -25.89 29.59
N LYS A 165 -65.55 -24.70 30.14
CA LYS A 165 -66.09 -24.24 31.43
C LYS A 165 -67.62 -24.09 31.44
N SER A 166 -68.23 -23.78 30.30
CA SER A 166 -69.69 -23.65 30.18
C SER A 166 -70.45 -24.98 30.26
N GLN A 167 -69.76 -26.12 30.14
CA GLN A 167 -70.33 -27.45 30.34
C GLN A 167 -70.74 -27.70 31.79
N PHE A 168 -70.13 -26.98 32.74
CA PHE A 168 -70.38 -27.14 34.17
C PHE A 168 -71.48 -26.18 34.68
N THR A 169 -72.15 -25.43 33.80
CA THR A 169 -73.21 -24.49 34.16
C THR A 169 -74.59 -25.17 34.18
N PRO A 170 -75.40 -25.03 35.25
CA PRO A 170 -76.74 -25.63 35.33
C PRO A 170 -77.68 -25.09 34.24
N GLY A 171 -78.39 -26.00 33.54
CA GLY A 171 -79.40 -25.65 32.52
C GLY A 171 -78.90 -25.52 31.07
N ALA A 172 -77.64 -25.86 30.81
CA ALA A 172 -77.02 -25.75 29.48
C ALA A 172 -77.28 -26.99 28.59
N ASN A 173 -77.35 -26.80 27.26
CA ASN A 173 -77.55 -27.89 26.29
C ASN A 173 -76.27 -28.76 26.16
N LEU A 174 -76.13 -29.75 27.05
CA LEU A 174 -74.90 -30.51 27.28
C LEU A 174 -74.35 -31.21 26.02
N GLN A 175 -75.21 -31.77 25.16
CA GLN A 175 -74.75 -32.47 23.95
C GLN A 175 -74.09 -31.52 22.94
N GLN A 176 -74.69 -30.35 22.70
CA GLN A 176 -74.13 -29.37 21.75
C GLN A 176 -72.84 -28.72 22.27
N ILE A 177 -72.75 -28.46 23.59
CA ILE A 177 -71.56 -27.85 24.19
C ILE A 177 -70.41 -28.86 24.26
N THR A 178 -70.70 -30.16 24.41
CA THR A 178 -69.69 -31.23 24.39
C THR A 178 -69.06 -31.36 23.00
N ALA A 179 -69.87 -31.54 21.95
CA ALA A 179 -69.37 -31.63 20.57
C ALA A 179 -68.58 -30.38 20.13
N LYS A 180 -69.06 -29.18 20.49
CA LYS A 180 -68.35 -27.93 20.19
C LYS A 180 -67.03 -27.80 20.95
N SER A 181 -66.96 -28.31 22.18
CA SER A 181 -65.72 -28.32 22.97
C SER A 181 -64.69 -29.29 22.43
N GLU A 182 -65.11 -30.41 21.83
CA GLU A 182 -64.19 -31.37 21.19
C GLU A 182 -63.55 -30.76 19.94
N ILE A 183 -64.33 -30.12 19.06
CA ILE A 183 -63.80 -29.43 17.87
C ILE A 183 -62.77 -28.36 18.24
N LEU A 184 -63.09 -27.52 19.24
CA LEU A 184 -62.17 -26.48 19.72
C LEU A 184 -60.92 -27.06 20.40
N LYS A 185 -61.01 -28.28 20.94
CA LYS A 185 -59.86 -29.00 21.50
C LYS A 185 -58.93 -29.45 20.38
N ASP A 186 -59.47 -30.04 19.32
CA ASP A 186 -58.68 -30.46 18.15
C ASP A 186 -57.98 -29.27 17.48
N GLU A 187 -58.67 -28.12 17.37
CA GLU A 187 -58.08 -26.87 16.87
C GLU A 187 -56.92 -26.39 17.76
N TYR A 188 -57.07 -26.45 19.10
CA TYR A 188 -56.01 -26.14 20.04
C TYR A 188 -54.82 -27.10 19.91
N ASP A 189 -55.08 -28.41 19.86
CA ASP A 189 -54.04 -29.43 19.75
C ASP A 189 -53.26 -29.26 18.42
N GLN A 190 -53.93 -28.94 17.31
CA GLN A 190 -53.27 -28.59 16.04
C GLN A 190 -52.42 -27.32 16.15
N ALA A 191 -52.90 -26.29 16.86
CA ALA A 191 -52.14 -25.06 17.09
C ALA A 191 -50.89 -25.32 17.94
N VAL A 192 -50.98 -26.19 18.95
CA VAL A 192 -49.84 -26.64 19.75
C VAL A 192 -48.79 -27.34 18.88
N ILE A 193 -49.18 -28.30 18.04
CA ILE A 193 -48.26 -29.04 17.17
C ILE A 193 -47.52 -28.09 16.22
N ARG A 194 -48.24 -27.17 15.56
CA ARG A 194 -47.62 -26.19 14.63
C ARG A 194 -46.64 -25.26 15.34
N MET A 195 -46.98 -24.85 16.57
CA MET A 195 -46.14 -24.00 17.40
C MET A 195 -44.87 -24.74 17.82
N GLU A 196 -44.97 -25.98 18.27
CA GLU A 196 -43.79 -26.77 18.69
C GLU A 196 -42.86 -27.07 17.51
N GLN A 197 -43.41 -27.44 16.33
CA GLN A 197 -42.60 -27.59 15.11
C GLN A 197 -41.85 -26.31 14.72
N SER A 198 -42.50 -25.15 14.84
CA SER A 198 -41.85 -23.87 14.55
C SER A 198 -40.78 -23.50 15.57
N LYS A 199 -40.96 -23.93 16.83
CA LYS A 199 -39.99 -23.73 17.91
C LYS A 199 -38.77 -24.64 17.70
N ASP A 200 -38.97 -25.92 17.42
CA ASP A 200 -37.88 -26.87 17.15
C ASP A 200 -37.03 -26.43 15.96
N GLN A 201 -37.67 -25.94 14.90
CA GLN A 201 -36.95 -25.38 13.75
C GLN A 201 -36.11 -24.17 14.15
N LEU A 202 -36.68 -23.19 14.87
CA LEU A 202 -35.94 -22.01 15.32
C LEU A 202 -34.76 -22.38 16.22
N VAL A 203 -34.96 -23.32 17.14
CA VAL A 203 -33.89 -23.82 18.04
C VAL A 203 -32.78 -24.47 17.24
N THR A 204 -33.12 -25.28 16.23
CA THR A 204 -32.14 -25.88 15.31
C THR A 204 -31.33 -24.80 14.61
N ASP A 205 -31.99 -23.79 14.04
CA ASP A 205 -31.31 -22.70 13.31
C ASP A 205 -30.42 -21.86 14.24
N LEU A 206 -30.82 -21.65 15.50
CA LEU A 206 -30.00 -20.96 16.50
C LEU A 206 -28.75 -21.77 16.89
N PHE A 207 -28.85 -23.09 17.00
CA PHE A 207 -27.69 -23.94 17.25
C PHE A 207 -26.76 -24.03 16.03
N GLU A 208 -27.30 -24.09 14.81
CA GLU A 208 -26.50 -24.02 13.59
C GLU A 208 -25.74 -22.69 13.49
N PHE A 209 -26.38 -21.57 13.86
CA PHE A 209 -25.72 -20.27 13.94
C PHE A 209 -24.53 -20.30 14.90
N LEU A 210 -24.71 -20.83 16.13
CA LEU A 210 -23.62 -20.95 17.10
C LEU A 210 -22.48 -21.85 16.59
N ALA A 211 -22.81 -22.96 15.94
CA ALA A 211 -21.81 -23.87 15.38
C ALA A 211 -20.95 -23.19 14.31
N LYS A 212 -21.53 -22.27 13.53
CA LYS A 212 -20.82 -21.51 12.48
C LYS A 212 -20.00 -20.34 13.04
N GLU A 213 -20.28 -19.86 14.25
CA GLU A 213 -19.63 -18.68 14.84
C GLU A 213 -18.11 -18.82 14.91
N ALA A 214 -17.62 -19.99 15.34
CA ALA A 214 -16.18 -20.27 15.38
C ALA A 214 -15.52 -20.11 14.00
N GLY A 215 -16.23 -20.46 12.92
CA GLY A 215 -15.77 -20.27 11.56
C GLY A 215 -15.65 -18.79 11.16
N HIS A 216 -16.50 -17.90 11.69
CA HIS A 216 -16.33 -16.45 11.48
C HIS A 216 -15.12 -15.89 12.24
N GLY A 217 -14.83 -16.42 13.43
CA GLY A 217 -13.58 -16.13 14.14
C GLY A 217 -12.34 -16.58 13.36
N GLN A 218 -12.37 -17.78 12.78
CA GLN A 218 -11.28 -18.29 11.94
C GLN A 218 -11.02 -17.38 10.74
N ARG A 219 -12.06 -16.88 10.07
CA ARG A 219 -11.91 -15.94 8.95
C ARG A 219 -11.16 -14.65 9.31
N MET A 220 -11.29 -14.16 10.55
CA MET A 220 -10.52 -13.01 11.03
C MET A 220 -9.03 -13.35 11.19
N SER A 221 -8.74 -14.59 11.60
CA SER A 221 -7.36 -15.09 11.67
C SER A 221 -6.76 -15.26 10.26
N ASP A 222 -7.54 -15.80 9.32
CA ASP A 222 -7.12 -15.97 7.93
C ASP A 222 -6.89 -14.62 7.24
N PHE A 223 -7.75 -13.62 7.52
CA PHE A 223 -7.55 -12.24 7.09
C PHE A 223 -6.20 -11.70 7.55
N HIS A 224 -5.89 -11.83 8.85
CA HIS A 224 -4.65 -11.33 9.41
C HIS A 224 -3.42 -12.06 8.83
N ALA A 225 -3.50 -13.39 8.70
CA ALA A 225 -2.46 -14.20 8.08
C ALA A 225 -2.21 -13.77 6.63
N LYS A 226 -3.28 -13.53 5.86
CA LYS A 226 -3.15 -13.07 4.46
C LYS A 226 -2.57 -11.66 4.37
N GLN A 227 -2.92 -10.77 5.29
CA GLN A 227 -2.36 -9.43 5.35
C GLN A 227 -0.84 -9.46 5.62
N LEU A 228 -0.39 -10.29 6.55
CA LEU A 228 1.04 -10.50 6.83
C LEU A 228 1.78 -11.03 5.60
N ASP A 229 1.22 -12.05 4.97
CA ASP A 229 1.74 -12.69 3.76
C ASP A 229 1.83 -11.71 2.57
N TYR A 230 0.83 -10.85 2.38
CA TYR A 230 0.86 -9.74 1.43
C TYR A 230 2.03 -8.77 1.69
N HIS A 231 2.16 -8.27 2.91
CA HIS A 231 3.23 -7.32 3.24
C HIS A 231 4.63 -7.93 3.09
N ARG A 232 4.82 -9.20 3.46
CA ARG A 232 6.08 -9.91 3.24
C ARG A 232 6.44 -9.99 1.76
N ARG A 233 5.49 -10.39 0.90
CA ARG A 233 5.73 -10.42 -0.55
C ARG A 233 6.07 -9.04 -1.13
N CYS A 234 5.45 -7.97 -0.62
CA CYS A 234 5.80 -6.61 -1.02
C CYS A 234 7.24 -6.24 -0.63
N VAL A 235 7.67 -6.59 0.59
CA VAL A 235 9.05 -6.37 1.05
C VAL A 235 10.02 -7.16 0.19
N ASP A 236 9.81 -8.46 0.00
CA ASP A 236 10.68 -9.31 -0.81
C ASP A 236 10.83 -8.78 -2.24
N LEU A 237 9.76 -8.23 -2.82
CA LEU A 237 9.78 -7.64 -4.16
C LEU A 237 10.63 -6.37 -4.20
N LEU A 238 10.45 -5.48 -3.23
CA LEU A 238 11.20 -4.23 -3.14
C LEU A 238 12.69 -4.49 -2.88
N GLU A 239 13.02 -5.46 -2.03
CA GLU A 239 14.39 -5.87 -1.77
C GLU A 239 15.07 -6.43 -3.01
N LYS A 240 14.36 -7.22 -3.84
CA LYS A 240 14.90 -7.72 -5.11
C LYS A 240 15.18 -6.63 -6.14
N MET A 241 14.43 -5.53 -6.11
CA MET A 241 14.60 -4.41 -7.04
C MET A 241 15.68 -3.41 -6.59
N LYS A 242 16.09 -3.47 -5.32
CA LYS A 242 17.07 -2.54 -4.75
C LYS A 242 18.43 -2.55 -5.47
N PRO A 243 19.05 -3.71 -5.78
CA PRO A 243 20.34 -3.74 -6.47
C PRO A 243 20.29 -3.07 -7.85
N ASP A 244 19.18 -3.24 -8.57
CA ASP A 244 18.99 -2.61 -9.88
C ASP A 244 18.89 -1.09 -9.75
N MET A 245 18.19 -0.58 -8.73
CA MET A 245 18.14 0.87 -8.45
C MET A 245 19.51 1.43 -8.06
N ASP A 246 20.24 0.73 -7.18
CA ASP A 246 21.59 1.15 -6.76
C ASP A 246 22.53 1.18 -7.98
N SER A 247 22.44 0.20 -8.88
CA SER A 247 23.24 0.18 -10.12
C SER A 247 22.94 1.35 -11.06
N VAL A 248 21.68 1.77 -11.17
CA VAL A 248 21.29 2.92 -11.99
C VAL A 248 21.83 4.22 -11.39
N GLN A 249 21.80 4.32 -10.06
CA GLN A 249 22.32 5.49 -9.34
C GLN A 249 23.85 5.58 -9.41
N ASP A 250 24.54 4.46 -9.23
CA ASP A 250 26.00 4.39 -9.36
C ASP A 250 26.41 4.84 -10.76
N ASN A 251 25.76 4.33 -11.81
CA ASN A 251 26.01 4.76 -13.18
C ASN A 251 25.74 6.27 -13.43
N ALA A 252 24.94 6.93 -12.60
CA ALA A 252 24.68 8.36 -12.70
C ALA A 252 25.77 9.19 -12.02
N VAL A 253 26.16 8.81 -10.80
CA VAL A 253 27.24 9.46 -10.04
C VAL A 253 28.56 9.36 -10.79
N MET A 254 28.79 8.21 -11.42
CA MET A 254 29.94 7.92 -12.27
C MET A 254 30.08 8.84 -13.50
N LYS A 255 29.13 9.73 -13.78
CA LYS A 255 29.16 10.65 -14.92
C LYS A 255 29.39 12.11 -14.57
N SER A 256 29.35 12.49 -13.29
CA SER A 256 29.77 13.82 -12.87
C SER A 256 31.28 13.91 -12.99
N ALA A 257 31.78 14.85 -13.79
CA ALA A 257 33.22 14.96 -14.02
C ALA A 257 33.93 15.64 -12.84
N PHE A 258 33.34 16.68 -12.24
CA PHE A 258 33.95 17.41 -11.13
C PHE A 258 33.78 16.68 -9.80
N GLY A 259 34.88 16.54 -9.04
CA GLY A 259 34.87 15.90 -7.72
C GLY A 259 35.00 14.37 -7.75
N LEU A 260 34.90 13.74 -8.93
CA LEU A 260 35.18 12.32 -9.12
C LEU A 260 36.71 12.08 -9.14
N SER A 261 37.15 10.91 -8.68
CA SER A 261 38.57 10.56 -8.77
C SER A 261 39.00 10.46 -10.25
N LEU A 262 40.24 10.86 -10.56
CA LEU A 262 40.76 10.79 -11.92
C LEU A 262 40.66 9.35 -12.46
N SER A 263 41.06 8.37 -11.67
CA SER A 263 41.01 6.95 -12.00
C SER A 263 39.59 6.46 -12.32
N ASP A 264 38.61 6.84 -11.50
CA ASP A 264 37.22 6.49 -11.77
C ASP A 264 36.73 7.15 -13.06
N HIS A 265 36.96 8.45 -13.24
CA HIS A 265 36.57 9.18 -14.44
C HIS A 265 37.10 8.51 -15.72
N LEU A 266 38.39 8.19 -15.78
CA LEU A 266 39.01 7.55 -16.94
C LEU A 266 38.45 6.15 -17.19
N ARG A 267 38.29 5.35 -16.13
CA ARG A 267 37.72 3.99 -16.22
C ARG A 267 36.27 4.03 -16.72
N LEU A 268 35.48 5.01 -16.33
CA LEU A 268 34.05 5.08 -16.67
C LEU A 268 33.82 5.65 -18.06
N THR A 269 34.59 6.67 -18.42
CA THR A 269 34.52 7.29 -19.75
C THR A 269 35.28 6.47 -20.80
N GLN A 270 36.08 5.48 -20.38
CA GLN A 270 36.98 4.68 -21.24
C GLN A 270 37.93 5.58 -22.05
N ARG A 271 38.45 6.62 -21.39
CA ARG A 271 39.36 7.59 -21.98
C ARG A 271 40.73 7.51 -21.32
N GLU A 272 41.75 7.90 -22.06
CA GLU A 272 43.11 8.07 -21.53
C GLU A 272 43.29 9.43 -20.84
N ILE A 273 42.66 10.47 -21.41
CA ILE A 273 42.66 11.84 -20.88
C ILE A 273 41.25 12.22 -20.42
N ALA A 274 41.17 12.80 -19.22
CA ALA A 274 39.92 13.25 -18.63
C ALA A 274 39.33 14.37 -19.49
N SER A 275 38.05 14.24 -19.83
CA SER A 275 37.38 15.17 -20.73
C SER A 275 37.43 16.63 -20.29
N PRO A 276 37.35 17.02 -18.99
CA PRO A 276 37.54 18.42 -18.61
C PRO A 276 38.95 18.93 -18.84
N ILE A 277 39.98 18.08 -18.67
CA ILE A 277 41.38 18.44 -18.93
C ILE A 277 41.58 18.64 -20.43
N GLU A 278 41.28 17.61 -21.23
CA GLU A 278 41.48 17.62 -22.68
C GLU A 278 40.79 18.83 -23.30
N ALA A 279 39.50 18.99 -23.01
CA ALA A 279 38.69 20.00 -23.64
C ALA A 279 39.18 21.41 -23.23
N CYS A 280 39.49 21.64 -21.94
CA CYS A 280 39.98 22.95 -21.51
C CYS A 280 41.36 23.26 -22.11
N VAL A 281 42.27 22.28 -22.14
CA VAL A 281 43.63 22.46 -22.66
C VAL A 281 43.62 22.71 -24.16
N LEU A 282 42.83 21.96 -24.94
CA LEU A 282 42.68 22.19 -26.38
C LEU A 282 42.20 23.62 -26.67
N CYS A 283 41.16 24.06 -25.97
CA CYS A 283 40.65 25.43 -26.10
C CYS A 283 41.69 26.49 -25.73
N LEU A 284 42.46 26.28 -24.66
CA LEU A 284 43.52 27.21 -24.21
C LEU A 284 44.67 27.28 -25.20
N LEU A 285 45.03 26.15 -25.82
CA LEU A 285 46.07 26.09 -26.86
C LEU A 285 45.63 26.83 -28.13
N GLU A 286 44.36 26.73 -28.50
CA GLU A 286 43.83 27.34 -29.72
C GLU A 286 43.64 28.85 -29.59
N PHE A 287 43.01 29.32 -28.50
CA PHE A 287 42.59 30.73 -28.37
C PHE A 287 43.33 31.50 -27.26
N GLY A 288 43.92 30.80 -26.28
CA GLY A 288 44.30 31.40 -25.00
C GLY A 288 45.75 31.82 -24.83
N LEU A 289 46.67 31.30 -25.65
CA LEU A 289 48.10 31.47 -25.42
C LEU A 289 48.60 32.92 -25.52
N LYS A 290 47.84 33.79 -26.20
CA LYS A 290 48.16 35.22 -26.35
C LYS A 290 47.45 36.11 -25.32
N GLU A 291 46.55 35.54 -24.51
CA GLU A 291 45.75 36.30 -23.55
C GLU A 291 46.55 36.64 -22.29
N GLU A 292 46.53 37.90 -21.87
CA GLU A 292 47.26 38.34 -20.68
C GLU A 292 46.60 37.81 -19.40
N GLY A 293 47.37 37.18 -18.52
CA GLY A 293 46.88 36.81 -17.20
C GLY A 293 45.93 35.62 -17.19
N LEU A 294 46.00 34.72 -18.17
CA LEU A 294 45.16 33.53 -18.36
C LEU A 294 44.77 32.78 -17.06
N PHE A 295 45.72 32.54 -16.15
CA PHE A 295 45.48 31.86 -14.88
C PHE A 295 45.41 32.80 -13.65
N ARG A 296 45.66 34.10 -13.83
CA ARG A 296 45.67 35.12 -12.78
C ARG A 296 44.35 35.91 -12.73
N ILE A 297 43.82 36.30 -13.89
CA ILE A 297 42.56 37.02 -14.02
C ILE A 297 41.42 35.99 -13.93
N GLY A 298 40.41 36.30 -13.11
CA GLY A 298 39.24 35.45 -12.96
C GLY A 298 38.28 35.65 -14.11
N GLY A 299 37.85 34.56 -14.74
CA GLY A 299 36.73 34.58 -15.68
C GLY A 299 35.39 34.86 -15.00
N GLY A 300 34.37 35.22 -15.79
CA GLY A 300 33.03 35.47 -15.27
C GLY A 300 32.45 34.24 -14.56
N ALA A 301 32.00 34.38 -13.31
CA ALA A 301 31.52 33.27 -12.49
C ALA A 301 30.33 32.50 -13.12
N ALA A 302 29.45 33.21 -13.83
CA ALA A 302 28.33 32.58 -14.55
C ALA A 302 28.81 31.64 -15.66
N LYS A 303 29.89 32.01 -16.34
CA LYS A 303 30.47 31.25 -17.46
C LYS A 303 31.22 30.02 -16.95
N LEU A 304 31.98 30.18 -15.87
CA LEU A 304 32.58 29.06 -15.13
C LEU A 304 31.53 28.04 -14.69
N LYS A 305 30.41 28.52 -14.12
CA LYS A 305 29.29 27.65 -13.71
C LYS A 305 28.69 26.90 -14.90
N LYS A 306 28.58 27.54 -16.07
CA LYS A 306 28.11 26.91 -17.31
C LYS A 306 29.08 25.81 -17.79
N PHE A 307 30.39 26.06 -17.80
CA PHE A 307 31.40 25.05 -18.15
C PHE A 307 31.33 23.82 -17.26
N ARG A 308 31.21 24.04 -15.94
CA ARG A 308 31.03 22.95 -15.00
C ARG A 308 29.77 22.14 -15.32
N ALA A 309 28.63 22.80 -15.53
CA ALA A 309 27.38 22.12 -15.82
C ALA A 309 27.43 21.29 -17.12
N LEU A 310 28.15 21.77 -18.13
CA LEU A 310 28.38 21.04 -19.39
C LEU A 310 29.25 19.80 -19.16
N ALA A 311 30.34 19.94 -18.39
CA ALA A 311 31.23 18.85 -18.04
C ALA A 311 30.53 17.76 -17.20
N ASP A 312 29.83 18.16 -16.14
CA ASP A 312 29.05 17.25 -15.29
C ASP A 312 27.87 16.63 -16.07
N GLY A 313 27.38 17.30 -17.12
CA GLY A 313 26.37 16.78 -18.05
C GLY A 313 26.91 15.89 -19.16
N GLY A 314 28.24 15.68 -19.25
CA GLY A 314 28.88 14.87 -20.29
C GLY A 314 28.86 15.50 -21.70
N VAL A 315 28.48 16.78 -21.82
CA VAL A 315 28.39 17.50 -23.10
C VAL A 315 29.58 18.46 -23.18
N LEU A 316 30.72 17.98 -23.65
CA LEU A 316 31.93 18.79 -23.85
C LEU A 316 32.35 18.76 -25.32
N ASP A 317 31.50 19.31 -26.18
CA ASP A 317 31.93 19.81 -27.48
C ASP A 317 32.10 21.32 -27.35
N PHE A 318 33.34 21.81 -27.39
CA PHE A 318 33.64 23.24 -27.28
C PHE A 318 33.55 23.98 -28.61
N ASN A 319 33.25 23.27 -29.71
CA ASN A 319 33.06 23.91 -31.01
C ASN A 319 31.82 24.83 -31.06
N ASP A 320 30.80 24.57 -30.22
CA ASP A 320 29.58 25.38 -30.13
C ASP A 320 29.69 26.57 -29.15
N TYR A 321 30.84 26.74 -28.52
CA TYR A 321 31.08 27.82 -27.56
C TYR A 321 31.97 28.88 -28.22
N ASP A 322 31.60 30.16 -28.13
CA ASP A 322 32.50 31.30 -28.44
C ASP A 322 33.63 31.35 -27.39
N ALA A 323 34.43 30.29 -27.31
CA ALA A 323 35.43 30.07 -26.28
C ALA A 323 36.58 31.08 -26.38
N GLN A 324 36.70 31.69 -27.56
CA GLN A 324 37.52 32.85 -27.82
C GLN A 324 37.17 34.04 -26.91
N ASP A 325 35.90 34.29 -26.59
CA ASP A 325 35.48 35.47 -25.82
C ASP A 325 35.68 35.30 -24.31
N ASP A 326 36.01 34.09 -23.83
CA ASP A 326 35.94 33.75 -22.41
C ASP A 326 37.03 32.81 -21.89
N ILE A 327 38.22 32.96 -22.44
CA ILE A 327 39.32 32.06 -22.12
C ILE A 327 39.71 32.06 -20.63
N HIS A 328 39.53 33.17 -19.90
CA HIS A 328 39.73 33.20 -18.44
C HIS A 328 38.75 32.30 -17.67
N ALA A 329 37.54 32.07 -18.21
CA ALA A 329 36.57 31.15 -17.62
C ALA A 329 36.97 29.68 -17.88
N VAL A 330 37.52 29.38 -19.06
CA VAL A 330 38.08 28.05 -19.40
C VAL A 330 39.27 27.74 -18.48
N ALA A 331 40.20 28.67 -18.32
CA ALA A 331 41.31 28.54 -17.37
C ALA A 331 40.81 28.40 -15.92
N GLY A 332 39.72 29.09 -15.57
CA GLY A 332 39.01 28.93 -14.31
C GLY A 332 38.44 27.52 -14.11
N ALA A 333 37.83 26.94 -15.15
CA ALA A 333 37.23 25.62 -15.13
C ALA A 333 38.29 24.53 -14.95
N LEU A 334 39.41 24.62 -15.68
CA LEU A 334 40.55 23.72 -15.52
C LEU A 334 41.11 23.77 -14.08
N LYS A 335 41.33 24.98 -13.54
CA LYS A 335 41.77 25.15 -12.15
C LYS A 335 40.78 24.53 -11.16
N GLN A 336 39.49 24.73 -11.38
CA GLN A 336 38.45 24.21 -10.51
C GLN A 336 38.40 22.68 -10.54
N TYR A 337 38.49 22.07 -11.73
CA TYR A 337 38.52 20.62 -11.88
C TYR A 337 39.71 20.02 -11.12
N LEU A 338 40.92 20.52 -11.38
CA LEU A 338 42.15 20.03 -10.74
C LEU A 338 42.12 20.18 -9.22
N ARG A 339 41.50 21.25 -8.70
CA ARG A 339 41.36 21.52 -7.27
C ARG A 339 40.33 20.62 -6.59
N GLU A 340 39.29 20.21 -7.32
CA GLU A 340 38.21 19.37 -6.79
C GLU A 340 38.52 17.87 -6.87
N LEU A 341 39.62 17.46 -7.52
CA LEU A 341 40.06 16.07 -7.50
C LEU A 341 40.30 15.59 -6.05
N PRO A 342 39.78 14.42 -5.65
CA PRO A 342 40.00 13.84 -4.32
C PRO A 342 41.49 13.64 -3.96
N ASN A 343 42.32 13.33 -4.96
CA ASN A 343 43.78 13.34 -4.87
C ASN A 343 44.29 14.22 -6.03
N PRO A 344 45.10 15.27 -5.79
CA PRO A 344 45.57 16.18 -6.84
C PRO A 344 46.30 15.44 -7.95
N LEU A 345 46.36 16.05 -9.14
CA LEU A 345 47.04 15.47 -10.30
C LEU A 345 48.51 15.11 -10.00
N LEU A 346 49.18 15.90 -9.17
CA LEU A 346 50.57 15.66 -8.72
C LEU A 346 50.70 14.68 -7.55
N THR A 347 49.59 14.17 -7.05
CA THR A 347 49.43 13.23 -5.92
C THR A 347 49.90 13.77 -4.57
N HIS A 348 49.18 13.47 -3.49
CA HIS A 348 49.62 13.81 -2.14
C HIS A 348 50.90 13.05 -1.75
N GLU A 349 51.04 11.83 -2.25
CA GLU A 349 52.14 10.91 -1.95
C GLU A 349 53.51 11.45 -2.40
N LEU A 350 53.57 12.24 -3.48
CA LEU A 350 54.81 12.78 -4.02
C LEU A 350 55.07 14.25 -3.61
N HIS A 351 54.22 14.84 -2.77
CA HIS A 351 54.30 16.25 -2.38
C HIS A 351 55.72 16.67 -1.92
N ASP A 352 56.31 15.92 -0.98
CA ASP A 352 57.60 16.27 -0.41
C ASP A 352 58.73 16.19 -1.46
N GLU A 353 58.63 15.26 -2.40
CA GLU A 353 59.57 15.14 -3.52
C GLU A 353 59.45 16.33 -4.49
N TRP A 354 58.23 16.81 -4.75
CA TRP A 354 58.01 18.02 -5.56
C TRP A 354 58.64 19.26 -4.91
N ILE A 355 58.44 19.44 -3.60
CA ILE A 355 59.02 20.56 -2.85
C ILE A 355 60.56 20.48 -2.84
N ALA A 356 61.12 19.29 -2.60
CA ALA A 356 62.55 19.07 -2.64
C ALA A 356 63.15 19.40 -4.01
N ALA A 357 62.52 18.92 -5.10
CA ALA A 357 62.94 19.22 -6.47
C ALA A 357 62.92 20.74 -6.75
N SER A 358 61.86 21.44 -6.32
CA SER A 358 61.70 22.88 -6.55
C SER A 358 62.77 23.74 -5.87
N SER A 359 63.33 23.24 -4.77
CA SER A 359 64.32 23.94 -3.94
C SER A 359 65.76 23.82 -4.46
N ILE A 360 66.00 22.99 -5.47
CA ILE A 360 67.33 22.81 -6.08
C ILE A 360 67.75 24.12 -6.80
N SER A 361 68.97 24.59 -6.56
CA SER A 361 69.46 25.83 -7.17
C SER A 361 69.95 25.63 -8.61
N ASP A 362 70.64 24.51 -8.85
CA ASP A 362 71.14 24.13 -10.17
C ASP A 362 69.98 23.71 -11.10
N ASN A 363 69.88 24.33 -12.27
CA ASN A 363 68.73 24.13 -13.16
C ASN A 363 68.71 22.73 -13.80
N ASP A 364 69.87 22.17 -14.15
CA ASP A 364 69.95 20.86 -14.78
C ASP A 364 69.61 19.76 -13.76
N ALA A 365 70.16 19.86 -12.54
CA ALA A 365 69.82 18.98 -11.44
C ALA A 365 68.34 19.09 -11.03
N LYS A 366 67.77 20.31 -11.02
CA LYS A 366 66.33 20.52 -10.78
C LYS A 366 65.49 19.81 -11.83
N LEU A 367 65.82 19.99 -13.11
CA LEU A 367 65.10 19.38 -14.21
C LEU A 367 65.17 17.85 -14.12
N GLN A 368 66.36 17.28 -13.86
CA GLN A 368 66.55 15.85 -13.70
C GLN A 368 65.73 15.29 -12.52
N GLN A 369 65.69 16.01 -11.39
CA GLN A 369 64.88 15.60 -10.26
C GLN A 369 63.38 15.66 -10.58
N LEU A 370 62.91 16.73 -11.25
CA LEU A 370 61.50 16.85 -11.65
C LEU A 370 61.09 15.69 -12.58
N TRP A 371 61.91 15.32 -13.56
CA TRP A 371 61.66 14.15 -14.41
C TRP A 371 61.55 12.86 -13.60
N THR A 372 62.43 12.68 -12.61
CA THR A 372 62.40 11.52 -11.71
C THR A 372 61.09 11.45 -10.92
N VAL A 373 60.58 12.58 -10.43
CA VAL A 373 59.30 12.63 -9.70
C VAL A 373 58.12 12.40 -10.66
N ILE A 374 58.13 12.98 -11.87
CA ILE A 374 57.13 12.73 -12.92
C ILE A 374 57.04 11.24 -13.25
N ASP A 375 58.18 10.54 -13.31
CA ASP A 375 58.21 9.12 -13.64
C ASP A 375 57.62 8.21 -12.55
N LYS A 376 57.52 8.70 -11.31
CA LYS A 376 56.88 8.01 -10.19
C LYS A 376 55.36 8.20 -10.14
N LEU A 377 54.80 9.15 -10.89
CA LEU A 377 53.36 9.37 -10.90
C LEU A 377 52.61 8.11 -11.38
N PRO A 378 51.42 7.83 -10.83
CA PRO A 378 50.52 6.84 -11.40
C PRO A 378 50.31 7.07 -12.90
N ALA A 379 50.14 6.00 -13.67
CA ALA A 379 50.08 6.07 -15.14
C ALA A 379 49.02 7.06 -15.63
N GLU A 380 47.84 7.06 -15.01
CA GLU A 380 46.72 7.95 -15.30
C GLU A 380 47.06 9.43 -15.04
N ASN A 381 47.61 9.74 -13.87
CA ASN A 381 48.07 11.08 -13.51
C ASN A 381 49.17 11.58 -14.45
N LYS A 382 50.12 10.71 -14.78
CA LYS A 382 51.23 11.02 -15.69
C LYS A 382 50.73 11.31 -17.11
N ALA A 383 49.78 10.52 -17.61
CA ALA A 383 49.18 10.73 -18.92
C ALA A 383 48.40 12.06 -18.97
N ASN A 384 47.69 12.41 -17.90
CA ASN A 384 46.89 13.64 -17.81
C ASN A 384 47.69 14.89 -17.43
N LEU A 385 48.97 14.75 -17.11
CA LEU A 385 49.91 15.85 -16.83
C LEU A 385 50.75 16.24 -18.06
N LYS A 386 51.11 15.25 -18.90
CA LYS A 386 51.94 15.42 -20.09
C LYS A 386 51.12 16.01 -21.25
#